data_AF-A0A7C7Q2D3-F1
#
_entry.id   AF-A0A7C7Q2D3-F1
#
_cell.length_a   1.000
_cell.length_b   1.000
_cell.length_c   1.000
_cell.angle_alpha   90.00
_cell.angle_beta   90.00
_cell.angle_gamma   90.00
#
_symmetry.space_group_name_H-M   'P 1'
#
loop_
_entity.id
_entity.type
_entity.pdbx_description
1 polymer ?
#
loop_
_entity_poly.entity_id
_entity_poly.type
_entity_poly.pdbx_seq_one_letter_code
_entity_poly.pdbx_strand_id
1 'polypeptide(L)'
;MARIPKTGLARRIREVLRERFSGRTFRPREVAEALGIPPGREREKVSTALNKDFRARGEVVRFGDGRYRYVGGELKRGYRPRFKIRIARAIYYQKVITVAEIAALAKANPNTVHKFLQRNREWFEEVGKKRMAGGIHKVYRLVREDEFWREFVLREEERRPL
;
A
#
# COMPACT_ATOMS: atom_id res chain seq x y z
N MET A 1 38.76 14.60 9.17
CA MET A 1 37.46 13.89 9.13
C MET A 1 36.75 14.22 7.82
N ALA A 2 36.56 13.24 6.93
CA ALA A 2 35.95 13.47 5.63
C ALA A 2 34.44 13.74 5.76
N ARG A 3 34.02 14.93 5.31
CA ARG A 3 32.61 15.39 5.32
C ARG A 3 31.84 14.60 4.26
N ILE A 4 30.91 13.74 4.66
CA ILE A 4 30.09 12.97 3.72
C ILE A 4 29.21 13.93 2.91
N PRO A 5 29.31 13.99 1.57
CA PRO A 5 28.50 14.89 0.76
C PRO A 5 27.01 14.58 0.91
N LYS A 6 26.19 15.64 1.11
CA LYS A 6 24.72 15.55 1.28
C LYS A 6 24.02 14.91 0.08
N THR A 7 24.62 14.97 -1.10
CA THR A 7 24.16 14.34 -2.34
C THR A 7 24.92 13.04 -2.58
N GLY A 8 24.28 11.91 -2.31
CA GLY A 8 24.89 10.60 -2.60
C GLY A 8 24.22 9.42 -1.91
N LEU A 9 23.59 9.62 -0.75
CA LEU A 9 22.98 8.52 0.01
C LEU A 9 21.91 7.78 -0.82
N ALA A 10 21.02 8.50 -1.49
CA ALA A 10 19.99 7.86 -2.32
C ALA A 10 20.60 7.09 -3.50
N ARG A 11 21.67 7.60 -4.13
CA ARG A 11 22.37 6.91 -5.22
C ARG A 11 23.01 5.62 -4.70
N ARG A 12 23.75 5.71 -3.60
CA ARG A 12 24.40 4.58 -2.94
C ARG A 12 23.40 3.52 -2.46
N ILE A 13 22.25 3.94 -1.93
CA ILE A 13 21.15 3.02 -1.59
C ILE A 13 20.69 2.28 -2.87
N ARG A 14 20.44 2.98 -3.99
CA ARG A 14 20.03 2.32 -5.24
C ARG A 14 21.07 1.31 -5.75
N GLU A 15 22.35 1.70 -5.74
CA GLU A 15 23.47 0.83 -6.13
C GLU A 15 23.46 -0.46 -5.28
N VAL A 16 23.44 -0.33 -3.95
CA VAL A 16 23.38 -1.48 -3.02
C VAL A 16 22.13 -2.33 -3.23
N LEU A 17 20.97 -1.71 -3.43
CA LEU A 17 19.71 -2.43 -3.65
C LEU A 17 19.73 -3.23 -4.95
N ARG A 18 20.30 -2.67 -6.03
CA ARG A 18 20.45 -3.35 -7.32
C ARG A 18 21.44 -4.51 -7.23
N GLU A 19 22.59 -4.28 -6.62
CA GLU A 19 23.68 -5.25 -6.61
C GLU A 19 23.44 -6.41 -5.64
N ARG A 20 22.94 -6.12 -4.44
CA ARG A 20 22.91 -7.10 -3.33
C ARG A 20 21.53 -7.63 -3.01
N PHE A 21 20.48 -6.89 -3.37
CA PHE A 21 19.11 -7.18 -2.94
C PHE A 21 18.11 -7.33 -4.09
N SER A 22 18.59 -7.37 -5.35
CA SER A 22 17.72 -7.65 -6.51
C SER A 22 17.00 -8.98 -6.32
N GLY A 23 15.67 -8.97 -6.48
CA GLY A 23 14.80 -10.13 -6.27
C GLY A 23 14.64 -10.61 -4.82
N ARG A 24 15.39 -10.06 -3.86
CA ARG A 24 15.38 -10.49 -2.45
C ARG A 24 14.64 -9.50 -1.55
N THR A 25 14.22 -9.98 -0.38
CA THR A 25 13.71 -9.10 0.69
C THR A 25 14.85 -8.67 1.61
N PHE A 26 14.75 -7.47 2.18
CA PHE A 26 15.78 -6.89 3.04
C PHE A 26 15.18 -6.00 4.12
N ARG A 27 15.94 -5.76 5.18
CA ARG A 27 15.65 -4.80 6.25
C ARG A 27 16.51 -3.55 6.06
N PRO A 28 16.06 -2.38 6.53
CA PRO A 28 16.86 -1.16 6.48
C PRO A 28 18.24 -1.29 7.14
N ARG A 29 18.34 -2.13 8.18
CA ARG A 29 19.60 -2.45 8.86
C ARG A 29 20.62 -3.07 7.92
N GLU A 30 20.22 -4.04 7.09
CA GLU A 30 21.10 -4.75 6.16
C GLU A 30 21.63 -3.81 5.07
N VAL A 31 20.81 -2.85 4.63
CA VAL A 31 21.22 -1.80 3.70
C VAL A 31 22.22 -0.84 4.34
N ALA A 32 21.98 -0.44 5.59
CA ALA A 32 22.92 0.41 6.33
C ALA A 32 24.28 -0.29 6.56
N GLU A 33 24.27 -1.58 6.87
CA GLU A 33 25.47 -2.40 7.02
C GLU A 33 26.24 -2.55 5.70
N ALA A 34 25.53 -2.82 4.59
CA ALA A 34 26.13 -2.88 3.26
C ALA A 34 26.74 -1.53 2.82
N LEU A 35 26.22 -0.40 3.32
CA LEU A 35 26.75 0.95 3.09
C LEU A 35 27.91 1.33 4.03
N GLY A 36 28.28 0.45 4.97
CA GLY A 36 29.31 0.72 5.99
C GLY A 36 28.87 1.76 7.04
N ILE A 37 27.57 1.95 7.24
CA ILE A 37 27.05 2.94 8.19
C ILE A 37 27.03 2.34 9.61
N PRO A 38 27.74 2.95 10.57
CA PRO A 38 27.82 2.44 11.94
C PRO A 38 26.44 2.51 12.63
N PRO A 39 26.20 1.73 13.70
CA PRO A 39 25.02 1.86 14.53
C PRO A 39 24.84 3.29 15.05
N GLY A 40 23.60 3.78 15.11
CA GLY A 40 23.27 5.11 15.62
C GLY A 40 22.34 5.90 14.70
N ARG A 41 22.25 7.21 14.93
CA ARG A 41 21.33 8.14 14.23
C ARG A 41 21.48 8.14 12.70
N GLU A 42 22.63 7.74 12.18
CA GLU A 42 22.85 7.66 10.73
C GLU A 42 22.10 6.49 10.08
N ARG A 43 21.86 5.38 10.78
CA ARG A 43 21.01 4.28 10.28
C ARG A 43 19.54 4.69 10.18
N GLU A 44 19.08 5.58 11.06
CA GLU A 44 17.71 6.11 11.00
C GLU A 44 17.45 6.88 9.71
N LYS A 45 18.49 7.52 9.13
CA LYS A 45 18.39 8.20 7.83
C LYS A 45 18.11 7.20 6.70
N VAL A 46 18.75 6.03 6.72
CA VAL A 46 18.49 4.95 5.74
C VAL A 46 17.07 4.41 5.90
N SER A 47 16.65 4.15 7.14
CA SER A 47 15.28 3.70 7.44
C SER A 47 14.23 4.72 6.98
N THR A 48 14.46 6.00 7.26
CA THR A 48 13.57 7.10 6.86
C THR A 48 13.50 7.24 5.35
N ALA A 49 14.65 7.22 4.65
CA ALA A 49 14.71 7.29 3.20
C ALA A 49 13.96 6.13 2.56
N LEU A 50 14.17 4.89 3.03
CA LEU A 50 13.46 3.72 2.52
C LEU A 50 11.96 3.80 2.80
N ASN A 51 11.55 4.23 4.00
CA ASN A 51 10.15 4.22 4.40
C ASN A 51 9.32 5.38 3.81
N LYS A 52 9.91 6.55 3.62
CA LYS A 52 9.22 7.74 3.10
C LYS A 52 9.52 7.95 1.62
N ASP A 53 10.80 8.15 1.28
CA ASP A 53 11.17 8.65 -0.05
C ASP A 53 11.08 7.56 -1.12
N PHE A 54 11.75 6.43 -0.92
CA PHE A 54 11.81 5.35 -1.91
C PHE A 54 10.45 4.67 -2.07
N ARG A 55 9.68 4.54 -0.99
CA ARG A 55 8.29 4.07 -1.07
C ARG A 55 7.39 5.05 -1.81
N ALA A 56 7.49 6.35 -1.54
CA ALA A 56 6.71 7.36 -2.26
C ALA A 56 7.04 7.39 -3.76
N ARG A 57 8.30 7.10 -4.12
CA ARG A 57 8.76 7.00 -5.51
C ARG A 57 8.43 5.68 -6.20
N GLY A 58 7.89 4.69 -5.48
CA GLY A 58 7.61 3.36 -6.03
C GLY A 58 8.87 2.52 -6.28
N GLU A 59 10.01 2.88 -5.69
CA GLU A 59 11.27 2.15 -5.87
C GLU A 59 11.37 0.92 -4.95
N VAL A 60 10.65 0.92 -3.83
CA VAL A 60 10.61 -0.20 -2.87
C VAL A 60 9.19 -0.46 -2.35
N VAL A 61 8.91 -1.72 -2.02
CA VAL A 61 7.66 -2.17 -1.37
C VAL A 61 7.95 -2.68 0.02
N ARG A 62 7.13 -2.31 1.02
CA ARG A 62 7.26 -2.78 2.41
C ARG A 62 6.28 -3.92 2.70
N PHE A 63 6.77 -4.97 3.35
CA PHE A 63 6.00 -6.09 3.89
C PHE A 63 5.68 -5.90 5.38
N GLY A 64 4.72 -6.67 5.88
CA GLY A 64 4.20 -6.53 7.26
C GLY A 64 5.24 -6.79 8.36
N ASP A 65 6.28 -7.57 8.08
CA ASP A 65 7.34 -7.94 9.02
C ASP A 65 8.52 -6.93 9.06
N GLY A 66 8.33 -5.76 8.46
CA GLY A 66 9.36 -4.72 8.39
C GLY A 66 10.42 -4.96 7.31
N ARG A 67 10.25 -5.99 6.46
CA ARG A 67 11.08 -6.18 5.27
C ARG A 67 10.61 -5.32 4.11
N TYR A 68 11.51 -5.12 3.17
CA TYR A 68 11.34 -4.37 1.95
C TYR A 68 11.79 -5.21 0.76
N ARG A 69 11.29 -4.92 -0.44
CA ARG A 69 11.82 -5.43 -1.72
C ARG A 69 12.04 -4.28 -2.67
N TYR A 70 13.16 -4.30 -3.38
CA TYR A 70 13.49 -3.32 -4.39
C TYR A 70 12.83 -3.71 -5.71
N VAL A 71 12.19 -2.75 -6.35
CA VAL A 71 11.39 -2.96 -7.58
C VAL A 71 11.80 -1.97 -8.68
N GLY A 72 12.99 -1.36 -8.57
CA GLY A 72 13.60 -0.60 -9.66
C GLY A 72 12.92 0.71 -10.09
N GLY A 73 11.76 1.05 -9.52
CA GLY A 73 10.88 2.09 -10.07
C GLY A 73 9.91 1.56 -11.15
N GLU A 74 9.83 0.23 -11.33
CA GLU A 74 8.82 -0.43 -12.18
C GLU A 74 7.39 -0.13 -11.71
N LEU A 75 7.23 0.18 -10.43
CA LEU A 75 6.02 0.79 -9.93
C LEU A 75 6.03 2.27 -10.32
N LYS A 76 5.51 2.60 -11.52
CA LYS A 76 5.25 3.99 -11.96
C LYS A 76 4.69 4.79 -10.77
N ARG A 77 5.18 6.02 -10.59
CA ARG A 77 4.70 6.99 -9.58
C ARG A 77 3.18 6.88 -9.44
N GLY A 78 2.71 6.43 -8.28
CA GLY A 78 1.28 6.24 -8.04
C GLY A 78 0.75 4.81 -8.16
N TYR A 79 1.60 3.77 -8.11
CA TYR A 79 1.13 2.39 -7.88
C TYR A 79 0.45 2.27 -6.51
N ARG A 80 -0.81 2.72 -6.46
CA ARG A 80 -1.74 2.40 -5.38
C ARG A 80 -1.92 0.89 -5.46
N PRO A 81 -1.69 0.14 -4.37
CA PRO A 81 -1.90 -1.29 -4.40
C PRO A 81 -3.31 -1.54 -4.94
N ARG A 82 -3.45 -2.52 -5.86
CA ARG A 82 -4.70 -2.95 -6.51
C ARG A 82 -5.81 -3.38 -5.51
N PHE A 83 -5.60 -3.18 -4.21
CA PHE A 83 -6.57 -3.41 -3.16
C PHE A 83 -7.82 -2.53 -3.34
N LYS A 84 -7.67 -1.28 -3.80
CA LYS A 84 -8.83 -0.36 -3.95
C LYS A 84 -9.81 -0.86 -5.01
N ILE A 85 -9.32 -1.27 -6.18
CA ILE A 85 -10.18 -1.82 -7.24
C ILE A 85 -10.81 -3.15 -6.81
N ARG A 86 -10.10 -3.99 -6.05
CA ARG A 86 -10.66 -5.25 -5.53
C ARG A 86 -11.76 -5.03 -4.50
N ILE A 87 -11.59 -4.03 -3.63
CA ILE A 87 -12.65 -3.58 -2.70
C ILE A 87 -13.84 -3.04 -3.49
N ALA A 88 -13.62 -2.15 -4.46
CA ALA A 88 -14.68 -1.56 -5.27
C ALA A 88 -15.47 -2.64 -6.02
N ARG A 89 -14.80 -3.61 -6.64
CA ARG A 89 -15.45 -4.77 -7.27
C ARG A 89 -16.27 -5.60 -6.27
N ALA A 90 -15.69 -5.94 -5.10
CA ALA A 90 -16.40 -6.71 -4.08
C ALA A 90 -17.68 -6.01 -3.60
N ILE A 91 -17.62 -4.69 -3.43
CA ILE A 91 -18.76 -3.83 -3.08
C ILE A 91 -19.81 -3.86 -4.20
N TYR A 92 -19.40 -3.61 -5.45
CA TYR A 92 -20.30 -3.52 -6.59
C TYR A 92 -21.07 -4.83 -6.85
N TYR A 93 -20.38 -5.98 -6.74
CA TYR A 93 -21.04 -7.27 -6.99
C TYR A 93 -22.02 -7.67 -5.88
N GLN A 94 -21.74 -7.35 -4.62
CA GLN A 94 -22.58 -7.76 -3.50
C GLN A 94 -23.68 -6.75 -3.18
N LYS A 95 -23.43 -5.45 -3.41
CA LYS A 95 -24.35 -4.30 -3.23
C LYS A 95 -24.81 -4.05 -1.79
N VAL A 96 -25.07 -5.08 -1.01
CA VAL A 96 -25.39 -5.05 0.42
C VAL A 96 -24.38 -5.93 1.16
N ILE A 97 -23.53 -5.32 1.99
CA ILE A 97 -22.33 -6.01 2.49
C ILE A 97 -21.80 -5.43 3.80
N THR A 98 -21.09 -6.24 4.58
CA THR A 98 -20.33 -5.82 5.76
C THR A 98 -18.85 -5.56 5.44
N VAL A 99 -18.15 -4.82 6.31
CA VAL A 99 -16.69 -4.61 6.20
C VAL A 99 -15.91 -5.93 6.15
N ALA A 100 -16.32 -6.92 6.94
CA ALA A 100 -15.64 -8.20 7.02
C ALA A 100 -15.81 -9.03 5.73
N GLU A 101 -17.00 -9.03 5.14
CA GLU A 101 -17.24 -9.70 3.84
C GLU A 101 -16.46 -9.03 2.71
N ILE A 102 -16.42 -7.69 2.65
CA ILE A 102 -15.59 -6.98 1.66
C ILE A 102 -14.12 -7.35 1.85
N ALA A 103 -13.63 -7.38 3.10
CA ALA A 103 -12.24 -7.71 3.41
C ALA A 103 -11.89 -9.13 2.94
N ALA A 104 -12.78 -10.10 3.15
CA ALA A 104 -12.61 -11.47 2.68
C ALA A 104 -12.56 -11.55 1.16
N LEU A 105 -13.56 -10.99 0.46
CA LEU A 105 -13.65 -11.02 -1.01
C LEU A 105 -12.48 -10.28 -1.68
N ALA A 106 -12.12 -9.11 -1.15
CA ALA A 106 -11.03 -8.30 -1.67
C ALA A 106 -9.64 -8.81 -1.24
N LYS A 107 -9.55 -9.83 -0.37
CA LYS A 107 -8.33 -10.25 0.35
C LYS A 107 -7.57 -9.04 0.89
N ALA A 108 -8.28 -8.17 1.59
CA ALA A 108 -7.79 -6.89 2.11
C ALA A 108 -7.89 -6.83 3.63
N ASN A 109 -7.13 -5.93 4.27
CA ASN A 109 -7.23 -5.71 5.71
C ASN A 109 -8.56 -5.00 6.04
N PRO A 110 -9.33 -5.46 7.06
CA PRO A 110 -10.61 -4.84 7.46
C PRO A 110 -10.51 -3.34 7.77
N ASN A 111 -9.42 -2.88 8.40
CA ASN A 111 -9.20 -1.46 8.67
C ASN A 111 -9.07 -0.64 7.38
N THR A 112 -8.48 -1.24 6.34
CA THR A 112 -8.35 -0.58 5.04
C THR A 112 -9.71 -0.45 4.35
N VAL A 113 -10.56 -1.48 4.44
CA VAL A 113 -11.95 -1.43 3.97
C VAL A 113 -12.75 -0.39 4.75
N HIS A 114 -12.65 -0.38 6.08
CA HIS A 114 -13.34 0.58 6.92
C HIS A 114 -12.98 2.03 6.56
N LYS A 115 -11.68 2.31 6.38
CA LYS A 115 -11.20 3.63 5.90
C LYS A 115 -11.69 3.97 4.50
N PHE A 116 -11.88 2.97 3.63
CA PHE A 116 -12.46 3.20 2.30
C PHE A 116 -13.93 3.61 2.41
N LEU A 117 -14.75 2.88 3.18
CA LEU A 117 -16.17 3.24 3.37
C LEU A 117 -16.32 4.61 4.03
N GLN A 118 -15.56 4.90 5.09
CA GLN A 118 -15.63 6.19 5.81
C GLN A 118 -15.29 7.39 4.93
N ARG A 119 -14.31 7.26 4.03
CA ARG A 119 -13.90 8.34 3.12
C ARG A 119 -14.86 8.57 1.95
N ASN A 120 -15.68 7.59 1.64
CA ASN A 120 -16.60 7.60 0.50
C ASN A 120 -18.03 7.32 1.01
N ARG A 121 -18.39 7.88 2.17
CA ARG A 121 -19.65 7.59 2.87
C ARG A 121 -20.88 7.95 2.06
N GLU A 122 -20.76 8.90 1.14
CA GLU A 122 -21.81 9.35 0.24
C GLU A 122 -22.30 8.26 -0.73
N TRP A 123 -21.50 7.22 -0.93
CA TRP A 123 -21.84 6.07 -1.77
C TRP A 123 -22.60 4.98 -1.01
N PHE A 124 -22.70 5.08 0.32
CA PHE A 124 -23.17 4.01 1.18
C PHE A 124 -24.24 4.46 2.15
N GLU A 125 -25.22 3.59 2.36
CA GLU A 125 -26.23 3.72 3.41
C GLU A 125 -26.04 2.60 4.45
N GLU A 126 -26.04 2.92 5.74
CA GLU A 126 -26.09 1.91 6.78
C GLU A 126 -27.53 1.37 6.89
N VAL A 127 -27.75 0.13 6.48
CA VAL A 127 -29.09 -0.48 6.40
C VAL A 127 -29.40 -1.42 7.55
N GLY A 128 -28.43 -1.65 8.44
CA GLY A 128 -28.65 -2.46 9.63
C GLY A 128 -27.39 -3.07 10.21
N LYS A 129 -27.59 -4.14 10.99
CA LYS A 129 -26.53 -4.89 11.66
C LYS A 129 -26.71 -6.39 11.42
N LYS A 130 -25.60 -7.10 11.23
CA LYS A 130 -25.56 -8.55 11.01
C LYS A 130 -24.66 -9.19 12.05
N ARG A 131 -25.13 -10.25 12.72
CA ARG A 131 -24.31 -11.06 13.62
C ARG A 131 -23.49 -12.03 12.80
N MET A 132 -22.17 -12.04 12.99
CA MET A 132 -21.24 -12.95 12.33
C MET A 132 -20.19 -13.44 13.35
N ALA A 133 -19.32 -14.37 12.92
CA ALA A 133 -18.21 -14.81 13.75
C ALA A 133 -17.35 -13.60 14.18
N GLY A 134 -17.17 -13.43 15.49
CA GLY A 134 -16.42 -12.32 16.06
C GLY A 134 -17.26 -11.08 16.44
N GLY A 135 -18.58 -11.06 16.20
CA GLY A 135 -19.47 -10.04 16.77
C GLY A 135 -20.59 -9.55 15.88
N ILE A 136 -21.09 -8.34 16.19
CA ILE A 136 -22.13 -7.66 15.43
C ILE A 136 -21.47 -6.64 14.49
N HIS A 137 -21.75 -6.73 13.21
CA HIS A 137 -21.16 -5.89 12.16
C HIS A 137 -22.23 -5.02 11.50
N LYS A 138 -21.85 -3.78 11.16
CA LYS A 138 -22.70 -2.89 10.36
C LYS A 138 -22.81 -3.39 8.91
N VAL A 139 -24.01 -3.30 8.36
CA VAL A 139 -24.32 -3.64 6.97
C VAL A 139 -24.52 -2.36 6.18
N TYR A 140 -23.84 -2.27 5.04
CA TYR A 140 -23.89 -1.12 4.15
C TYR A 140 -24.53 -1.52 2.82
N ARG A 141 -25.36 -0.64 2.27
CA ARG A 141 -25.91 -0.74 0.91
C ARG A 141 -25.24 0.30 0.02
N LEU A 142 -24.83 -0.10 -1.18
CA LEU A 142 -24.38 0.79 -2.25
C LEU A 142 -25.61 1.48 -2.87
N VAL A 143 -25.65 2.81 -2.88
CA VAL A 143 -26.83 3.55 -3.35
C VAL A 143 -26.76 4.00 -4.82
N ARG A 144 -25.56 4.27 -5.33
CA ARG A 144 -25.34 4.79 -6.70
C ARG A 144 -24.42 3.88 -7.49
N GLU A 145 -24.94 2.73 -7.88
CA GLU A 145 -24.14 1.62 -8.42
C GLU A 145 -23.34 1.98 -9.68
N ASP A 146 -24.00 2.59 -10.67
CA ASP A 146 -23.40 2.91 -11.97
C ASP A 146 -22.33 4.01 -11.85
N GLU A 147 -22.65 5.07 -11.10
CA GLU A 147 -21.70 6.13 -10.79
C GLU A 147 -20.49 5.59 -10.02
N PHE A 148 -20.72 4.66 -9.08
CA PHE A 148 -19.66 4.04 -8.29
C PHE A 148 -18.73 3.18 -9.18
N TRP A 149 -19.30 2.38 -10.08
CA TRP A 149 -18.52 1.56 -11.01
C TRP A 149 -17.64 2.43 -11.92
N ARG A 150 -18.21 3.51 -12.47
CA ARG A 150 -17.46 4.46 -13.30
C ARG A 150 -16.29 5.09 -12.55
N GLU A 151 -16.56 5.61 -11.34
CA GLU A 151 -15.56 6.36 -10.58
C GLU A 151 -14.45 5.46 -9.99
N PHE A 152 -14.80 4.27 -9.48
CA PHE A 152 -13.86 3.45 -8.71
C PHE A 152 -13.34 2.22 -9.45
N VAL A 153 -14.00 1.78 -10.52
CA VAL A 153 -13.59 0.59 -11.27
C VAL A 153 -13.13 0.94 -12.68
N LEU A 154 -13.99 1.52 -13.52
CA LEU A 154 -13.63 1.85 -14.91
C LEU A 154 -12.47 2.85 -14.97
N ARG A 155 -12.53 3.95 -14.22
CA ARG A 155 -11.47 4.97 -14.18
C ARG A 155 -10.10 4.42 -13.79
N GLU A 156 -10.05 3.40 -12.93
CA GLU A 156 -8.80 2.76 -12.52
C GLU A 156 -8.34 1.67 -13.51
N GLU A 157 -9.24 1.16 -14.36
CA GLU A 157 -8.93 0.22 -15.46
C GLU A 157 -8.44 0.96 -16.70
N GLU A 158 -9.05 2.08 -17.07
CA GLU A 158 -8.69 2.93 -18.21
C GLU A 158 -7.35 3.65 -18.01
N ARG A 159 -6.91 3.85 -16.76
CA ARG A 159 -5.56 4.37 -16.43
C ARG A 159 -4.41 3.41 -16.79
N ARG A 160 -4.70 2.30 -17.47
CA ARG A 160 -3.73 1.37 -18.01
C ARG A 160 -3.54 1.58 -19.51
N PRO A 161 -2.38 2.07 -19.98
CA PRO A 161 -1.80 1.48 -21.17
C PRO A 161 -1.26 0.08 -20.78
N LEU A 162 -1.47 -0.88 -21.68
CA LEU A 162 -0.87 -2.22 -21.64
C LEU A 162 0.63 -2.17 -21.35
#